data_AF-A0A848L736-F1
#
_entry.id   AF-A0A848L736-F1
#
_cell.length_a   1.000
_cell.length_b   1.000
_cell.length_c   1.000
_cell.angle_alpha   90.00
_cell.angle_beta   90.00
_cell.angle_gamma   90.00
#
_symmetry.space_group_name_H-M   'P 1'
#
loop_
_entity.id
_entity.type
_entity.pdbx_description
1 polymer ?
#
loop_
_entity_poly.entity_id
_entity_poly.type
_entity_poly.pdbx_seq_one_letter_code
_entity_poly.pdbx_strand_id
1 'polypeptide(L)'
;MTYDPDFDVDAILRVIGTVNEKYPDGSPEDEALHIAAGALVFLRDRQKLEEYRAYFRKYFTPATSAALVARTFDSRQAADAWLASGEATDGVLVSIAGEGFAVIRLPNRWELLRTPLPEELNQPK
;
A
#
# COMPACT_ATOMS: atom_id res chain seq x y z
N MET A 1 5.64 4.68 -10.78
CA MET A 1 6.34 3.40 -10.67
C MET A 1 5.51 2.52 -9.77
N THR A 2 4.93 1.45 -10.30
CA THR A 2 4.06 0.57 -9.53
C THR A 2 4.95 -0.51 -8.91
N TYR A 3 5.19 -0.43 -7.61
CA TYR A 3 5.92 -1.48 -6.90
C TYR A 3 5.03 -2.72 -6.81
N ASP A 4 5.62 -3.90 -7.04
CA ASP A 4 4.90 -5.17 -6.89
C ASP A 4 4.70 -5.47 -5.40
N PRO A 5 3.45 -5.47 -4.90
CA PRO A 5 3.17 -5.75 -3.50
C PRO A 5 3.36 -7.22 -3.11
N ASP A 6 3.39 -8.14 -4.07
CA ASP A 6 3.56 -9.58 -3.87
C ASP A 6 4.95 -10.05 -4.28
N PHE A 7 5.92 -9.15 -4.18
CA PHE A 7 7.28 -9.33 -4.61
C PHE A 7 7.89 -10.70 -4.22
N ASP A 8 8.68 -11.21 -5.17
CA ASP A 8 9.50 -12.40 -4.99
C ASP A 8 10.79 -12.02 -4.26
N VAL A 9 10.96 -12.56 -3.05
CA VAL A 9 12.14 -12.32 -2.20
C VAL A 9 13.40 -12.89 -2.84
N ASP A 10 13.34 -14.06 -3.47
CA ASP A 10 14.52 -14.67 -4.08
C ASP A 10 14.93 -13.93 -5.36
N ALA A 11 13.97 -13.32 -6.06
CA ALA A 11 14.26 -12.41 -7.16
C ALA A 11 14.91 -11.10 -6.67
N ILE A 12 14.39 -10.51 -5.58
CA ILE A 12 14.95 -9.29 -4.99
C ILE A 12 16.37 -9.54 -4.46
N LEU A 13 16.61 -10.63 -3.73
CA LEU A 13 17.94 -10.96 -3.21
C LEU A 13 18.97 -11.12 -4.33
N ARG A 14 18.57 -11.69 -5.48
CA ARG A 14 19.41 -11.74 -6.68
C ARG A 14 19.74 -10.34 -7.21
N VAL A 15 18.75 -9.46 -7.32
CA VAL A 15 18.96 -8.07 -7.75
C VAL A 15 19.88 -7.31 -6.79
N ILE A 16 19.66 -7.43 -5.47
CA ILE A 16 20.52 -6.82 -4.45
C ILE A 16 21.95 -7.32 -4.63
N GLY A 17 22.16 -8.63 -4.81
CA GLY A 17 23.48 -9.19 -5.08
C GLY A 17 24.15 -8.58 -6.30
N THR A 18 23.47 -8.54 -7.46
CA THR A 18 24.02 -7.93 -8.68
C THR A 18 24.32 -6.44 -8.53
N VAL A 19 23.53 -5.71 -7.74
CA VAL A 19 23.79 -4.30 -7.46
C VAL A 19 24.98 -4.14 -6.52
N ASN A 20 25.10 -5.01 -5.53
CA ASN A 20 26.16 -4.96 -4.52
C ASN A 20 27.56 -5.14 -5.13
N GLU A 21 27.69 -5.97 -6.18
CA GLU A 21 28.93 -6.17 -6.94
C GLU A 21 29.54 -4.87 -7.51
N LYS A 22 28.78 -3.78 -7.57
CA LYS A 22 29.23 -2.47 -8.05
C LYS A 22 29.93 -1.63 -6.99
N TYR A 23 29.82 -2.02 -5.72
CA TYR A 23 30.36 -1.29 -4.59
C TYR A 23 31.52 -2.07 -3.97
N PRO A 24 32.57 -1.38 -3.46
CA PRO A 24 33.66 -2.04 -2.76
C PRO A 24 33.19 -2.71 -1.47
N ASP A 25 33.70 -3.89 -1.18
CA ASP A 25 33.46 -4.58 0.10
C ASP A 25 33.77 -3.66 1.29
N GLY A 26 32.84 -3.57 2.23
CA GLY A 26 32.95 -2.71 3.41
C GLY A 26 32.72 -1.22 3.15
N SER A 27 32.27 -0.84 1.95
CA SER A 27 31.74 0.51 1.74
C SER A 27 30.38 0.68 2.44
N PRO A 28 29.95 1.93 2.72
CA PRO A 28 28.63 2.18 3.29
C PRO A 28 27.48 1.61 2.46
N GLU A 29 27.61 1.60 1.13
CA GLU A 29 26.64 1.02 0.22
C GLU A 29 26.59 -0.51 0.30
N ASP A 30 27.76 -1.16 0.36
CA ASP A 30 27.87 -2.61 0.56
C ASP A 30 27.23 -3.04 1.89
N GLU A 31 27.53 -2.32 2.97
CA GLU A 31 26.95 -2.57 4.29
C GLU A 31 25.42 -2.41 4.28
N ALA A 32 24.92 -1.32 3.67
CA ALA A 32 23.48 -1.06 3.60
C ALA A 32 22.73 -2.14 2.81
N LEU A 33 23.28 -2.58 1.68
CA LEU A 33 22.70 -3.64 0.85
C LEU A 33 22.74 -4.99 1.56
N HIS A 34 23.82 -5.31 2.27
CA HIS A 34 23.91 -6.51 3.10
C HIS A 34 22.89 -6.53 4.23
N ILE A 35 22.71 -5.42 4.94
CA ILE A 35 21.70 -5.31 6.02
C ILE A 35 20.29 -5.49 5.45
N ALA A 36 20.00 -4.86 4.30
CA ALA A 36 18.70 -5.00 3.64
C ALA A 36 18.42 -6.45 3.21
N ALA A 37 19.40 -7.13 2.61
CA ALA A 37 19.30 -8.54 2.25
C ALA A 37 19.10 -9.42 3.50
N GLY A 38 19.86 -9.16 4.56
CA GLY A 38 19.73 -9.87 5.83
C GLY A 38 18.34 -9.75 6.46
N ALA A 39 17.72 -8.57 6.38
CA ALA A 39 16.35 -8.36 6.86
C ALA A 39 15.32 -9.20 6.09
N LEU A 40 15.45 -9.29 4.75
CA LEU A 40 14.56 -10.10 3.92
C LEU A 40 14.71 -11.60 4.22
N VAL A 41 15.93 -12.08 4.40
CA VAL A 41 16.21 -13.46 4.82
C VAL A 41 15.65 -13.74 6.20
N PHE A 42 15.84 -12.83 7.16
CA PHE A 42 15.28 -12.97 8.51
C PHE A 42 13.74 -13.08 8.49
N LEU A 43 13.06 -12.24 7.71
CA LEU A 43 11.61 -12.30 7.56
C LEU A 43 11.15 -13.61 6.92
N ARG A 44 11.89 -14.14 5.94
CA ARG A 44 11.64 -15.44 5.34
C ARG A 44 11.77 -16.57 6.38
N ASP A 45 12.88 -16.60 7.10
CA ASP A 45 13.17 -17.65 8.07
C ASP A 45 12.17 -17.65 9.25
N ARG A 46 11.61 -16.48 9.58
CA ARG A 46 10.55 -16.34 10.59
C ARG A 46 9.14 -16.50 10.05
N GLN A 47 8.96 -16.85 8.77
CA GLN A 47 7.66 -16.96 8.10
C GLN A 47 6.81 -15.68 8.23
N LYS A 48 7.46 -14.51 8.24
CA LYS A 48 6.85 -13.18 8.39
C LYS A 48 6.68 -12.42 7.07
N LEU A 49 6.92 -13.08 5.93
CA LEU A 49 6.84 -12.44 4.61
C LEU A 49 5.44 -11.93 4.28
N GLU A 50 4.38 -12.67 4.61
CA GLU A 50 3.00 -12.21 4.36
C GLU A 50 2.65 -10.94 5.14
N GLU A 51 3.07 -10.89 6.42
CA GLU A 51 2.89 -9.71 7.28
C GLU A 51 3.68 -8.52 6.73
N TYR A 52 4.91 -8.77 6.26
CA TYR A 52 5.75 -7.74 5.65
C TYR A 52 5.21 -7.27 4.29
N ARG A 53 4.65 -8.16 3.45
CA ARG A 53 3.97 -7.79 2.20
C ARG A 53 2.75 -6.93 2.48
N ALA A 54 1.94 -7.28 3.48
CA ALA A 54 0.81 -6.46 3.91
C ALA A 54 1.26 -5.08 4.41
N TYR A 55 2.36 -5.03 5.16
CA TYR A 55 2.99 -3.77 5.56
C TYR A 55 3.49 -2.97 4.34
N PHE A 56 4.23 -3.61 3.43
CA PHE A 56 4.76 -2.98 2.22
C PHE A 56 3.65 -2.40 1.34
N ARG A 57 2.54 -3.15 1.17
CA ARG A 57 1.32 -2.69 0.49
C ARG A 57 0.78 -1.38 1.05
N LYS A 58 0.74 -1.27 2.38
CA LYS A 58 0.21 -0.10 3.09
C LYS A 58 1.03 1.18 2.87
N TYR A 59 2.35 1.06 2.68
CA TYR A 59 3.26 2.21 2.67
C TYR A 59 3.86 2.53 1.29
N PHE A 60 4.07 1.52 0.44
CA PHE A 60 4.85 1.66 -0.79
C PHE A 60 4.03 1.46 -2.06
N THR A 61 2.81 0.94 -1.98
CA THR A 61 1.88 1.04 -3.10
C THR A 61 1.48 2.51 -3.25
N PRO A 62 1.68 3.16 -4.41
CA PRO A 62 1.17 4.50 -4.64
C PRO A 62 -0.33 4.52 -4.31
N ALA A 63 -0.82 5.59 -3.68
CA ALA A 63 -2.24 5.77 -3.35
C ALA A 63 -3.19 5.62 -4.57
N THR A 64 -2.65 5.62 -5.79
CA THR A 64 -3.37 5.35 -7.04
C THR A 64 -3.60 3.87 -7.34
N SER A 65 -2.91 2.92 -6.70
CA SER A 65 -3.17 1.47 -6.81
C SER A 65 -3.65 0.83 -5.51
N ALA A 66 -3.50 1.51 -4.35
CA ALA A 66 -4.07 1.09 -3.06
C ALA A 66 -5.56 1.49 -2.88
N ALA A 67 -6.10 2.25 -3.82
CA ALA A 67 -7.52 2.57 -3.93
C ALA A 67 -8.35 1.39 -4.47
N LEU A 68 -8.21 0.20 -3.88
CA LEU A 68 -9.26 -0.79 -4.02
C LEU A 68 -10.49 -0.17 -3.37
N VAL A 69 -11.51 0.12 -4.16
CA VAL A 69 -12.82 0.54 -3.66
C VAL A 69 -13.28 -0.55 -2.69
N ALA A 70 -13.13 -0.31 -1.39
CA ALA A 70 -13.42 -1.27 -0.34
C ALA A 70 -14.92 -1.59 -0.33
N ARG A 71 -15.74 -0.63 -0.74
CA ARG A 71 -17.19 -0.76 -0.86
C ARG A 71 -17.75 0.26 -1.84
N THR A 72 -18.74 -0.18 -2.61
CA THR A 72 -19.54 0.68 -3.49
C THR A 72 -20.90 0.89 -2.86
N PHE A 73 -21.37 2.14 -2.85
CA PHE A 73 -22.67 2.55 -2.33
C PHE A 73 -23.47 3.26 -3.42
N ASP A 74 -24.76 2.95 -3.50
CA ASP A 74 -25.65 3.62 -4.45
C ASP A 74 -26.03 5.05 -4.01
N SER A 75 -25.86 5.38 -2.72
CA SER A 75 -26.16 6.70 -2.19
C SER A 75 -25.27 7.09 -1.02
N ARG A 76 -25.11 8.41 -0.82
CA ARG A 76 -24.35 8.98 0.30
C ARG A 76 -24.92 8.55 1.65
N GLN A 77 -26.25 8.44 1.76
CA GLN A 77 -26.91 8.04 2.99
C GLN A 77 -26.57 6.59 3.40
N ALA A 78 -26.41 5.68 2.43
CA ALA A 78 -25.95 4.32 2.69
C ALA A 78 -24.49 4.27 3.16
N ALA A 79 -23.63 5.11 2.56
CA ALA A 79 -22.23 5.24 2.96
C ALA A 79 -22.07 5.82 4.37
N ASP A 80 -22.85 6.86 4.72
CA ASP A 80 -22.82 7.47 6.04
C ASP A 80 -23.35 6.51 7.13
N ALA A 81 -24.37 5.69 6.82
CA ALA A 81 -24.86 4.66 7.73
C ALA A 81 -23.81 3.57 7.99
N TRP A 82 -23.06 3.17 6.96
CA TRP A 82 -21.92 2.27 7.12
C TRP A 82 -20.78 2.92 7.92
N LEU A 83 -20.47 4.19 7.67
CA LEU A 83 -19.47 4.93 8.42
C LEU A 83 -19.81 5.01 9.91
N ALA A 84 -21.10 5.19 10.23
CA ALA A 84 -21.62 5.21 11.60
C ALA A 84 -21.64 3.83 12.28
N SER A 85 -21.59 2.73 11.51
CA SER A 85 -21.56 1.36 12.07
C SER A 85 -20.24 1.01 12.78
N GLY A 86 -19.17 1.78 12.52
CA GLY A 86 -17.83 1.52 13.07
C GLY A 86 -17.05 0.42 12.36
N GLU A 87 -17.60 -0.18 11.30
CA GLU A 87 -16.91 -1.15 10.43
C GLU A 87 -15.88 -0.49 9.49
N ALA A 88 -15.86 0.84 9.43
CA ALA A 88 -14.99 1.59 8.53
C ALA A 88 -13.53 1.59 9.03
N THR A 89 -12.60 1.46 8.08
CA THR A 89 -11.15 1.52 8.34
C THR A 89 -10.59 2.84 7.80
N ASP A 90 -9.71 3.48 8.55
CA ASP A 90 -9.06 4.73 8.14
C ASP A 90 -8.20 4.52 6.89
N GLY A 91 -8.33 5.43 5.92
CA GLY A 91 -7.56 5.43 4.68
C GLY A 91 -8.14 4.58 3.54
N VAL A 92 -9.30 3.91 3.71
CA VAL A 92 -9.92 3.13 2.63
C VAL A 92 -10.69 4.02 1.65
N LEU A 93 -10.69 3.68 0.36
CA LEU A 93 -11.49 4.35 -0.65
C LEU A 93 -12.84 3.64 -0.83
N VAL A 94 -13.92 4.41 -0.97
CA VAL A 94 -15.26 3.92 -1.29
C VAL A 94 -15.80 4.66 -2.51
N SER A 95 -16.65 4.00 -3.29
CA SER A 95 -17.36 4.62 -4.41
C SER A 95 -18.79 4.89 -3.97
N ILE A 96 -19.29 6.09 -4.19
CA ILE A 96 -20.65 6.50 -3.86
C ILE A 96 -21.25 7.09 -5.12
N ALA A 97 -22.28 6.44 -5.69
CA ALA A 97 -22.90 6.87 -6.94
C ALA A 97 -21.90 7.12 -8.09
N GLY A 98 -20.82 6.33 -8.16
CA GLY A 98 -19.76 6.47 -9.18
C GLY A 98 -18.67 7.49 -8.84
N GLU A 99 -18.77 8.15 -7.70
CA GLU A 99 -17.79 9.13 -7.21
C GLU A 99 -16.92 8.52 -6.09
N GLY A 100 -15.59 8.66 -6.18
CA GLY A 100 -14.65 8.24 -5.13
C GLY A 100 -14.60 9.12 -3.87
N PHE A 101 -14.56 8.48 -2.70
CA PHE A 101 -14.37 9.11 -1.40
C PHE A 101 -13.44 8.28 -0.52
N ALA A 102 -12.49 8.93 0.16
CA ALA A 102 -11.64 8.29 1.16
C ALA A 102 -12.27 8.41 2.54
N VAL A 103 -12.26 7.32 3.30
CA VAL A 103 -12.61 7.31 4.71
C VAL A 103 -11.44 7.88 5.50
N ILE A 104 -11.69 8.95 6.24
CA ILE A 104 -10.71 9.54 7.15
C ILE A 104 -11.24 9.53 8.59
N ARG A 105 -10.35 9.27 9.54
CA ARG A 105 -10.60 9.37 10.97
C ARG A 105 -10.01 10.67 11.50
N LEU A 106 -10.89 11.63 11.75
CA LEU A 106 -10.56 12.83 12.51
C LEU A 106 -10.62 12.52 14.02
N PRO A 107 -10.01 13.35 14.89
CA PRO A 107 -9.87 13.06 16.32
C PRO A 107 -11.18 12.64 17.03
N ASN A 108 -12.34 13.13 16.58
CA ASN A 108 -13.64 12.85 17.19
C ASN A 108 -14.72 12.34 16.21
N ARG A 109 -14.39 12.11 14.93
CA ARG A 109 -15.40 11.68 13.94
C ARG A 109 -14.79 10.98 12.74
N TRP A 110 -15.60 10.16 12.09
CA TRP A 110 -15.32 9.61 10.77
C TRP A 110 -15.90 10.53 9.71
N GLU A 111 -15.17 10.74 8.61
CA GLU A 111 -15.61 11.59 7.51
C GLU A 111 -15.24 10.97 6.16
N LEU A 112 -16.01 11.29 5.12
CA LEU A 112 -15.76 10.88 3.74
C LEU A 112 -15.21 12.07 2.96
N LEU A 113 -13.92 12.03 2.65
CA LEU A 113 -13.22 13.06 1.89
C LEU A 113 -13.27 12.74 0.39
N ARG A 114 -13.80 13.65 -0.44
CA ARG A 114 -13.83 13.45 -1.90
C ARG A 114 -12.41 13.20 -2.40
N THR A 115 -12.20 12.02 -2.95
CA THR A 115 -10.89 11.55 -3.46
C THR A 115 -11.19 10.81 -4.76
N PRO A 116 -10.84 11.37 -5.93
CA PRO A 116 -11.23 10.79 -7.21
C PRO A 116 -10.74 9.34 -7.33
N LEU A 117 -11.60 8.46 -7.85
CA LEU A 117 -11.22 7.08 -8.12
C LEU A 117 -10.06 7.04 -9.13
N PRO A 118 -9.21 6.00 -9.10
CA PRO A 118 -8.22 5.77 -10.15
C PRO A 118 -8.82 5.76 -11.56
N GLU A 119 -10.07 5.31 -11.68
CA GLU A 119 -10.85 5.29 -12.93
C GLU A 119 -11.30 6.70 -13.35
N GLU A 120 -11.61 7.60 -12.41
CA GLU A 120 -11.96 9.01 -12.67
C GLU A 120 -10.74 9.82 -13.17
N LEU A 121 -9.52 9.42 -12.77
CA LEU A 121 -8.27 10.10 -13.15
C LEU A 121 -7.79 9.80 -14.59
N ASN A 122 -8.33 8.73 -15.22
CA ASN A 122 -7.97 8.31 -16.58
C ASN A 122 -8.98 8.75 -17.65
N GLN A 123 -10.06 9.46 -17.29
CA GLN A 123 -11.00 10.00 -18.27
C GLN A 123 -10.48 11.35 -18.79
N PRO A 124 -10.24 11.51 -20.12
CA PRO A 124 -9.91 12.81 -20.67
C PRO A 124 -11.08 13.78 -20.46
N LYS A 125 -10.78 14.99 -19.98
CA LYS A 125 -11.72 16.11 -19.90
C LYS A 125 -12.26 16.52 -21.26
#